data_AF-A0A2N5KTF1-F1
#
_entry.id   AF-A0A2N5KTF1-F1
#
_cell.length_a   1.000
_cell.length_b   1.000
_cell.length_c   1.000
_cell.angle_alpha   90.00
_cell.angle_beta   90.00
_cell.angle_gamma   90.00
#
_symmetry.space_group_name_H-M   'P 1'
#
loop_
_entity.id
_entity.type
_entity.pdbx_description
1 polymer ?
#
loop_
_entity_poly.entity_id
_entity_poly.type
_entity_poly.pdbx_seq_one_letter_code
_entity_poly.pdbx_strand_id
1 'polypeptide(L)'
;MPTGDQPRAIEQLSSGLDAGMKAQTLLGVTGSGKTYTMAKTIEQIGRPALIIAHNKTLAAQLANEFAEFFPNNAVEYFVSYYDYYQ
;
A
#
# COMPACT_ATOMS: atom_id res chain seq x y z
N MET A 1 4.49 6.80 -13.92
CA MET A 1 5.86 6.96 -13.40
C MET A 1 5.79 7.73 -12.09
N PRO A 2 6.62 7.43 -11.08
CA PRO A 2 6.59 8.17 -9.82
C PRO A 2 6.97 9.64 -10.06
N THR A 3 6.35 10.55 -9.33
CA THR A 3 6.55 12.01 -9.48
C THR A 3 6.87 12.67 -8.15
N GLY A 4 7.46 13.87 -8.18
CA GLY A 4 7.84 14.60 -6.97
C GLY A 4 8.79 13.79 -6.08
N ASP A 5 8.47 13.70 -4.79
CA ASP A 5 9.28 12.97 -3.79
C ASP A 5 9.07 11.45 -3.80
N GLN A 6 8.14 10.92 -4.61
CA GLN A 6 7.82 9.49 -4.62
C GLN A 6 9.02 8.58 -4.93
N PRO A 7 9.89 8.85 -5.94
CA PRO A 7 11.03 7.97 -6.23
C PRO A 7 11.93 7.77 -5.01
N ARG A 8 12.24 8.87 -4.30
CA ARG A 8 13.08 8.85 -3.11
C ARG A 8 12.42 8.10 -1.96
N ALA A 9 11.11 8.31 -1.75
CA ALA A 9 10.38 7.59 -0.72
C ALA A 9 10.36 6.08 -0.96
N ILE A 10 10.16 5.65 -2.22
CA ILE A 10 10.18 4.23 -2.62
C ILE A 10 11.55 3.62 -2.32
N GLU A 11 12.63 4.29 -2.72
CA GLU A 11 14.01 3.83 -2.49
C GLU A 11 14.33 3.70 -0.99
N GLN A 12 13.99 4.71 -0.20
CA GLN A 12 14.24 4.70 1.24
C GLN A 12 13.48 3.58 1.96
N LEU A 13 12.20 3.40 1.63
CA LEU A 13 11.40 2.33 2.23
C LEU A 13 11.91 0.93 1.85
N SER A 14 12.24 0.73 0.57
CA SER A 14 12.71 -0.56 0.06
C SER A 14 14.08 -0.92 0.65
N SER A 15 15.02 0.02 0.66
CA SER A 15 16.34 -0.19 1.27
C SER A 15 16.26 -0.45 2.79
N GLY A 16 15.36 0.22 3.51
CA GLY A 16 15.11 -0.08 4.91
C GLY A 16 14.58 -1.50 5.14
N LEU A 17 13.71 -1.99 4.25
CA LEU A 17 13.19 -3.36 4.33
C LEU A 17 14.29 -4.39 4.07
N ASP A 18 15.14 -4.16 3.07
CA ASP A 18 16.29 -5.03 2.75
C ASP A 18 17.35 -5.03 3.88
N ALA A 19 17.53 -3.89 4.55
CA ALA A 19 18.39 -3.76 5.72
C ALA A 19 17.80 -4.41 7.00
N GLY A 20 16.60 -4.99 6.93
CA GLY A 20 15.94 -5.64 8.06
C GLY A 20 15.31 -4.67 9.07
N MET A 21 15.07 -3.41 8.69
CA MET A 21 14.37 -2.47 9.55
C MET A 21 12.93 -2.93 9.77
N LYS A 22 12.59 -3.25 11.03
CA LYS A 22 11.26 -3.78 11.39
C LYS A 22 10.15 -2.74 11.32
N ALA A 23 10.47 -1.46 11.51
CA ALA A 23 9.52 -0.37 11.55
C ALA A 23 10.04 0.82 10.74
N GLN A 24 9.18 1.36 9.89
CA GLN A 24 9.45 2.53 9.04
C GLN A 24 8.17 3.36 8.94
N THR A 25 8.30 4.67 8.69
CA THR A 25 7.16 5.58 8.54
C THR A 25 7.28 6.38 7.25
N LEU A 26 6.27 6.30 6.39
CA LEU A 26 6.13 7.17 5.23
C LEU A 26 5.41 8.46 5.64
N LEU A 27 6.16 9.55 5.82
CA LEU A 27 5.59 10.87 6.06
C LEU A 27 5.21 11.51 4.72
N GLY A 28 3.91 11.54 4.41
CA GLY A 28 3.41 12.12 3.17
C GLY A 28 2.15 12.95 3.37
N VAL A 29 2.11 14.15 2.78
CA VAL A 29 0.93 15.03 2.79
C VAL A 29 -0.25 14.41 2.01
N THR A 30 -1.46 14.92 2.21
CA THR A 30 -2.62 14.51 1.42
C THR A 30 -2.42 14.85 -0.05
N GLY A 31 -2.80 13.94 -0.95
CA GLY A 31 -2.62 14.12 -2.40
C GLY A 31 -1.23 13.75 -2.93
N SER A 32 -0.27 13.37 -2.09
CA SER A 32 1.10 13.03 -2.55
C SER A 32 1.23 11.66 -3.23
N GLY A 33 0.15 10.91 -3.42
CA GLY A 33 0.18 9.57 -4.01
C GLY A 33 0.76 8.49 -3.10
N LYS A 34 0.38 8.48 -1.81
CA LYS A 34 0.84 7.48 -0.83
C LYS A 34 0.52 6.04 -1.25
N THR A 35 -0.66 5.77 -1.81
CA THR A 35 -0.99 4.42 -2.29
C THR A 35 -0.04 3.96 -3.38
N TYR A 36 0.21 4.81 -4.39
CA TYR A 36 1.13 4.48 -5.48
C TYR A 36 2.56 4.27 -4.97
N THR A 37 3.00 5.10 -4.02
CA THR A 37 4.31 4.95 -3.36
C THR A 37 4.42 3.57 -2.70
N MET A 38 3.43 3.18 -1.90
CA MET A 38 3.42 1.86 -1.25
C MET A 38 3.31 0.71 -2.25
N ALA A 39 2.53 0.85 -3.32
CA ALA A 39 2.45 -0.13 -4.39
C ALA A 39 3.83 -0.36 -5.02
N LYS A 40 4.55 0.71 -5.37
CA LYS A 40 5.90 0.59 -5.94
C LYS A 40 6.93 0.03 -4.96
N THR A 41 6.81 0.33 -3.67
CA THR A 41 7.62 -0.34 -2.64
C THR A 41 7.33 -1.85 -2.58
N ILE A 42 6.06 -2.27 -2.63
CA ILE A 42 5.66 -3.69 -2.63
C ILE A 42 6.17 -4.40 -3.89
N GLU A 43 6.05 -3.76 -5.06
CA GLU A 43 6.58 -4.25 -6.33
C GLU A 43 8.10 -4.46 -6.26
N GLN A 44 8.83 -3.48 -5.73
CA GLN A 44 10.29 -3.51 -5.64
C GLN A 44 10.80 -4.58 -4.67
N ILE A 45 10.13 -4.77 -3.53
CA ILE A 45 10.55 -5.76 -2.54
C ILE A 45 10.12 -7.19 -2.92
N GLY A 46 9.10 -7.35 -3.76
CA GLY A 46 8.66 -8.65 -4.28
C GLY A 46 8.14 -9.62 -3.20
N ARG A 47 7.53 -9.11 -2.12
CA ARG A 47 7.03 -9.91 -0.98
C ARG A 47 5.51 -9.74 -0.82
N PRO A 48 4.79 -10.78 -0.33
CA PRO A 48 3.39 -10.63 0.05
C PRO A 48 3.22 -9.52 1.10
N ALA A 49 2.16 -8.72 0.95
CA ALA A 49 1.89 -7.58 1.82
C ALA A 49 0.46 -7.64 2.37
N LEU A 50 0.30 -7.18 3.62
CA LEU A 50 -0.99 -6.96 4.25
C LEU A 50 -1.17 -5.46 4.50
N ILE A 51 -2.25 -4.90 3.97
CA ILE A 51 -2.60 -3.48 4.14
C ILE A 51 -3.81 -3.42 5.07
N ILE A 52 -3.66 -2.72 6.19
CA ILE A 52 -4.70 -2.57 7.20
C ILE A 52 -5.24 -1.15 7.14
N ALA A 53 -6.55 -1.02 6.94
CA ALA A 53 -7.25 0.26 6.95
C ALA A 53 -8.21 0.32 8.14
N HIS A 54 -8.41 1.52 8.69
CA HIS A 54 -9.22 1.73 9.91
C HIS A 54 -10.73 1.69 9.67
N ASN A 55 -11.19 1.65 8.42
CA ASN A 55 -12.61 1.60 8.07
C ASN A 55 -12.82 0.90 6.72
N LYS A 56 -14.04 0.40 6.48
CA LYS A 56 -14.39 -0.38 5.30
C LYS A 56 -14.36 0.42 4.00
N THR A 57 -14.77 1.68 4.03
CA THR A 57 -14.77 2.54 2.84
C THR A 57 -13.35 2.73 2.30
N LEU A 58 -12.40 3.05 3.18
CA LEU A 58 -11.00 3.19 2.82
C LEU A 58 -10.39 1.84 2.41
N ALA A 59 -10.75 0.76 3.11
CA ALA A 59 -10.28 -0.58 2.75
C ALA A 59 -10.71 -0.98 1.32
N ALA A 60 -11.98 -0.72 0.96
CA ALA A 60 -12.50 -0.99 -0.37
C ALA A 60 -11.85 -0.08 -1.44
N GLN A 61 -11.66 1.21 -1.14
CA GLN A 61 -10.95 2.12 -2.04
C GLN A 61 -9.53 1.63 -2.33
N LEU A 62 -8.77 1.27 -1.28
CA LEU A 62 -7.42 0.75 -1.44
C LEU A 62 -7.42 -0.56 -2.24
N ALA A 63 -8.33 -1.50 -1.96
CA ALA A 63 -8.40 -2.75 -2.72
C ALA A 63 -8.58 -2.50 -4.22
N ASN A 64 -9.45 -1.56 -4.61
CA ASN A 64 -9.63 -1.18 -6.01
C ASN A 64 -8.37 -0.53 -6.61
N GLU A 65 -7.76 0.44 -5.91
CA GLU A 65 -6.51 1.08 -6.37
C GLU A 65 -5.39 0.04 -6.57
N PHE A 66 -5.25 -0.90 -5.63
CA PHE A 66 -4.25 -1.97 -5.73
C PHE A 66 -4.56 -2.96 -6.86
N ALA A 67 -5.82 -3.30 -7.11
CA ALA A 67 -6.20 -4.15 -8.24
C ALA A 67 -5.89 -3.48 -9.59
N GLU A 68 -6.06 -2.16 -9.70
CA GLU A 68 -5.65 -1.39 -10.88
C GLU A 68 -4.12 -1.33 -11.05
N PHE A 69 -3.36 -1.18 -9.95
CA PHE A 69 -1.90 -1.17 -10.01
C PHE A 69 -1.31 -2.55 -10.33
N PHE A 70 -2.00 -3.63 -9.95
CA PHE A 70 -1.53 -5.01 -10.07
C PHE A 70 -2.55 -5.92 -10.79
N PRO A 71 -2.88 -5.65 -12.06
CA PRO A 71 -3.96 -6.35 -12.77
C PRO A 71 -3.69 -7.84 -13.01
N ASN A 72 -2.45 -8.29 -12.83
CA ASN A 72 -2.02 -9.68 -13.03
C ASN A 72 -1.61 -10.37 -11.73
N ASN A 73 -1.90 -9.77 -10.56
CA ASN A 73 -1.57 -10.34 -9.25
C ASN A 73 -2.84 -10.59 -8.43
N ALA A 74 -2.73 -11.46 -7.43
CA ALA A 74 -3.82 -11.67 -6.48
C ALA A 74 -3.92 -10.47 -5.52
N VAL A 75 -4.96 -9.66 -5.70
CA VAL A 75 -5.33 -8.56 -4.80
C VAL A 75 -6.63 -8.94 -4.11
N GLU A 76 -6.54 -9.27 -2.83
CA GLU A 76 -7.66 -9.80 -2.04
C GLU A 76 -8.21 -8.75 -1.07
N TYR A 77 -9.53 -8.79 -0.86
CA TYR A 77 -10.22 -7.90 0.08
C TYR A 77 -10.82 -8.71 1.23
N PHE A 78 -10.36 -8.44 2.46
CA PHE A 78 -10.79 -9.17 3.66
C PHE A 78 -11.37 -8.22 4.71
N VAL A 79 -12.68 -8.34 4.97
CA VAL A 79 -13.40 -7.60 6.01
C VAL A 79 -14.39 -8.50 6.75
N SER A 80 -14.71 -8.12 7.99
CA SER A 80 -15.73 -8.83 8.76
C SER A 80 -17.10 -8.75 8.07
N TYR A 81 -17.76 -9.91 7.94
CA TYR A 81 -19.11 -10.05 7.38
C TYR A 81 -20.23 -9.58 8.33
N TYR A 82 -19.90 -9.21 9.58
CA TYR A 82 -20.90 -8.93 10.63
C TYR A 82 -21.62 -7.57 10.53
N ASP A 83 -21.34 -6.72 9.53
CA ASP A 83 -22.06 -5.44 9.39
C ASP A 83 -23.46 -5.57 8.76
N TYR A 84 -23.83 -6.75 8.26
CA TYR A 84 -25.17 -6.98 7.69
C TYR A 84 -26.27 -7.21 8.73
N TYR A 85 -25.91 -7.32 10.01
CA TYR A 85 -26.85 -7.55 11.11
C TYR A 85 -26.70 -6.47 12.19
N GLN A 86 -27.10 -5.23 11.87
CA GLN A 86 -27.46 -4.22 12.88
C GLN A 86 -28.71 -3.45 12.45
#